data_AF-A0A0S8I4T3-F1
#
_entry.id   AF-A0A0S8I4T3-F1
#
_cell.length_a   1.000
_cell.length_b   1.000
_cell.length_c   1.000
_cell.angle_alpha   90.00
_cell.angle_beta   90.00
_cell.angle_gamma   90.00
#
_symmetry.space_group_name_H-M   'P 1'
#
loop_
_entity.id
_entity.type
_entity.pdbx_description
1 polymer ?
#
loop_
_entity_poly.entity_id
_entity_poly.type
_entity_poly.pdbx_seq_one_letter_code
_entity_poly.pdbx_strand_id
1 'polypeptide(L)'
;MKNRLYFLKCIPIICLSFFLLFFYCSSDVDVQTLEMQPLTDVLTLELSFGDESTISKEEYLLAKPRSIAVNDSGDIFVLDEDRVKVFYSNGKEKAIIGRPGPGPGEFQNPTNIIIGKSGYLLVTEMSDKFNIFSPDYKFVRWINIKQHPPYRQIMKKNDWSSSRAYYVYSYDDNTRVIYFRTHKSNADGNFESGSALIYETPDTVHTLVYSPAAGQIFADNRSETVPYQGDFLFGILNKNRIVFTDTAIDKYSEDDKSYYILHIISLDDLKSTEISLTYKKVELPESRREVPGFVYFRSKAIGDKYTEIISNTKYWPPIRKVITDRNFIFIYTYQKNDEGEYFINIFDIDKNKHICSVYMPVIPNIIKNGYLYRIGENEEGFYVIEKYKIAPAVYGK
;
A
#
# COMPACT_ATOMS: atom_id res chain seq x y z
N MET A 1 -58.35 12.21 20.29
CA MET A 1 -59.21 13.28 20.84
C MET A 1 -58.61 13.77 22.15
N LYS A 2 -58.43 15.09 22.30
CA LYS A 2 -58.69 15.93 23.50
C LYS A 2 -58.57 15.24 24.88
N ASN A 3 -57.95 15.77 25.93
CA ASN A 3 -57.58 17.13 26.29
C ASN A 3 -56.97 17.11 27.71
N ARG A 4 -56.10 18.09 28.00
CA ARG A 4 -56.00 18.90 29.25
C ARG A 4 -55.63 18.21 30.58
N LEU A 5 -54.47 18.54 31.17
CA LEU A 5 -54.12 19.75 31.97
C LEU A 5 -54.62 19.70 33.42
N TYR A 6 -53.69 19.76 34.38
CA TYR A 6 -53.84 20.59 35.59
C TYR A 6 -52.54 21.33 35.91
N PHE A 7 -52.72 22.64 36.14
CA PHE A 7 -51.79 23.69 36.55
C PHE A 7 -51.13 23.38 37.92
N LEU A 8 -49.83 23.63 38.12
CA LEU A 8 -49.12 24.91 38.40
C LEU A 8 -49.16 25.35 39.88
N LYS A 9 -47.99 25.53 40.49
CA LYS A 9 -47.74 26.56 41.52
C LYS A 9 -46.39 27.23 41.26
N CYS A 10 -46.45 28.55 41.12
CA CYS A 10 -45.40 29.55 40.94
C CYS A 10 -44.37 29.53 42.10
N ILE A 11 -43.13 30.04 41.98
CA ILE A 11 -42.71 31.46 41.89
C ILE A 11 -41.17 31.50 41.60
N PRO A 12 -40.61 32.57 41.00
CA PRO A 12 -39.35 32.57 40.25
C PRO A 12 -38.15 33.07 41.06
N ILE A 13 -36.92 32.73 40.67
CA ILE A 13 -35.71 33.54 40.94
C ILE A 13 -34.68 33.30 39.81
N ILE A 14 -34.49 34.36 39.01
CA ILE A 14 -33.23 34.85 38.42
C ILE A 14 -32.35 33.81 37.69
N CYS A 15 -32.47 33.78 36.36
CA CYS A 15 -31.47 33.20 35.46
C CYS A 15 -30.17 34.01 35.56
N LEU A 16 -29.19 33.49 36.30
CA LEU A 16 -27.79 33.88 36.15
C LEU A 16 -27.16 32.96 35.09
N SER A 17 -26.75 33.56 33.98
CA SER A 17 -26.14 32.94 32.82
C SER A 17 -24.85 32.21 33.21
N PHE A 18 -24.91 30.91 33.49
CA PHE A 18 -23.73 30.05 33.48
C PHE A 18 -23.48 29.61 32.05
N PHE A 19 -22.68 30.41 31.34
CA PHE A 19 -22.04 30.00 30.10
C PHE A 19 -21.02 28.93 30.45
N LEU A 20 -21.45 27.66 30.48
CA LEU A 20 -20.55 26.51 30.51
C LEU A 20 -19.83 26.50 29.15
N LEU A 21 -18.67 27.17 29.12
CA LEU A 21 -17.62 26.88 28.16
C LEU A 21 -17.26 25.42 28.33
N PHE A 22 -17.94 24.54 27.58
CA PHE A 22 -17.36 23.28 27.21
C PHE A 22 -16.13 23.63 26.38
N PHE A 23 -14.97 23.66 27.05
CA PHE A 23 -13.71 23.45 26.38
C PHE A 23 -13.87 22.13 25.62
N TYR A 24 -14.04 22.24 24.30
CA TYR A 24 -13.72 21.15 23.40
C TYR A 24 -12.28 20.77 23.73
N CYS A 25 -12.12 19.67 24.46
CA CYS A 25 -10.86 18.96 24.54
C CYS A 25 -10.61 18.44 23.11
N SER A 26 -10.08 19.29 22.25
CA SER A 26 -9.31 18.82 21.11
C SER A 26 -8.17 18.03 21.74
N SER A 27 -8.20 16.71 21.62
CA SER A 27 -6.99 15.93 21.86
C SER A 27 -5.92 16.55 20.95
N ASP A 28 -4.93 17.21 21.53
CA ASP A 28 -3.82 17.78 20.76
C ASP A 28 -3.16 16.60 20.02
N VAL A 29 -3.42 16.49 18.72
CA VAL A 29 -2.74 15.53 17.86
C VAL A 29 -1.28 15.98 17.82
N ASP A 30 -0.38 15.12 18.28
CA ASP A 30 1.06 15.39 18.21
C ASP A 30 1.51 15.30 16.73
N VAL A 31 1.63 16.46 16.09
CA VAL A 31 2.02 16.58 14.68
C VAL A 31 3.49 16.97 14.61
N GLN A 32 4.30 16.08 14.05
CA GLN A 32 5.73 16.32 13.86
C GLN A 32 5.97 17.29 12.71
N THR A 33 7.00 18.13 12.85
CA THR A 33 7.40 19.17 11.90
C THR A 33 8.63 18.74 11.10
N LEU A 34 8.68 19.15 9.82
CA LEU A 34 9.87 18.98 8.98
C LEU A 34 10.93 20.01 9.36
N GLU A 35 11.95 19.62 10.14
CA GLU A 35 12.96 20.55 10.67
C GLU A 35 14.37 20.36 10.06
N MET A 36 14.57 19.38 9.18
CA MET A 36 15.91 19.00 8.69
C MET A 36 16.07 19.16 7.18
N GLN A 37 17.25 19.61 6.75
CA GLN A 37 17.66 19.56 5.35
C GLN A 37 17.67 18.10 4.87
N PRO A 38 17.08 17.79 3.72
CA PRO A 38 17.06 16.42 3.21
C PRO A 38 18.45 15.94 2.83
N LEU A 39 18.75 14.66 3.10
CA LEU A 39 19.97 14.03 2.63
C LEU A 39 19.89 13.80 1.10
N THR A 40 21.02 13.96 0.41
CA THR A 40 21.20 13.63 -1.01
C THR A 40 22.28 12.55 -1.17
N ASP A 41 22.46 12.03 -2.39
CA ASP A 41 23.54 11.10 -2.72
C ASP A 41 23.58 9.84 -1.82
N VAL A 42 22.39 9.40 -1.38
CA VAL A 42 22.25 8.33 -0.37
C VAL A 42 22.24 6.92 -0.97
N LEU A 43 22.40 6.79 -2.29
CA LEU A 43 22.37 5.50 -2.99
C LEU A 43 23.71 5.23 -3.68
N THR A 44 24.21 4.00 -3.52
CA THR A 44 25.36 3.50 -4.27
C THR A 44 24.97 2.23 -5.01
N LEU A 45 25.04 2.22 -6.34
CA LEU A 45 24.81 1.01 -7.14
C LEU A 45 25.91 -0.01 -6.81
N GLU A 46 25.53 -1.20 -6.31
CA GLU A 46 26.49 -2.28 -6.01
C GLU A 46 26.44 -3.41 -7.03
N LEU A 47 25.30 -3.62 -7.68
CA LEU A 47 25.09 -4.75 -8.57
C LEU A 47 24.00 -4.42 -9.60
N SER A 48 24.23 -4.77 -10.86
CA SER A 48 23.25 -4.83 -11.94
C SER A 48 23.41 -6.17 -12.66
N PHE A 49 22.33 -6.92 -12.87
CA PHE A 49 22.38 -8.24 -13.49
C PHE A 49 21.04 -8.65 -14.12
N GLY A 50 21.06 -9.60 -15.05
CA GLY A 50 19.85 -10.14 -15.68
C GLY A 50 19.94 -10.25 -17.21
N ASP A 51 20.98 -9.66 -17.80
CA ASP A 51 21.28 -9.70 -19.23
C ASP A 51 22.32 -10.79 -19.57
N GLU A 52 22.63 -10.91 -20.86
CA GLU A 52 23.58 -11.91 -21.38
C GLU A 52 25.03 -11.69 -20.91
N SER A 53 25.37 -10.49 -20.46
CA SER A 53 26.71 -10.18 -19.95
C SER A 53 26.92 -10.66 -18.51
N THR A 54 25.83 -10.80 -17.75
CA THR A 54 25.85 -11.11 -16.32
C THR A 54 25.29 -12.49 -15.98
N ILE A 55 24.51 -13.08 -16.90
CA ILE A 55 23.86 -14.38 -16.74
C ILE A 55 24.54 -15.41 -17.66
N SER A 56 24.93 -16.54 -17.07
CA SER A 56 25.58 -17.67 -17.77
C SER A 56 24.60 -18.67 -18.38
N LYS A 57 23.36 -18.72 -17.88
CA LYS A 57 22.32 -19.66 -18.32
C LYS A 57 21.14 -18.94 -18.94
N GLU A 58 20.85 -19.19 -20.21
CA GLU A 58 19.77 -18.53 -20.97
C GLU A 58 18.41 -18.53 -20.25
N GLU A 59 18.07 -19.61 -19.54
CA GLU A 59 16.80 -19.71 -18.79
C GLU A 59 16.67 -18.68 -17.65
N TYR A 60 17.75 -18.01 -17.24
CA TYR A 60 17.78 -16.95 -16.22
C TYR A 60 17.76 -15.53 -16.80
N LEU A 61 17.95 -15.35 -18.11
CA LEU A 61 17.91 -14.02 -18.76
C LEU A 61 16.55 -13.37 -18.54
N LEU A 62 16.53 -12.10 -18.15
CA LEU A 62 15.28 -11.40 -17.86
C LEU A 62 14.60 -10.94 -19.15
N ALA A 63 13.36 -11.38 -19.36
CA ALA A 63 12.60 -11.06 -20.56
C ALA A 63 11.42 -10.13 -20.29
N LYS A 64 10.69 -10.36 -19.20
CA LYS A 64 9.52 -9.58 -18.77
C LYS A 64 9.36 -9.65 -17.25
N PRO A 65 10.34 -9.14 -16.48
CA PRO A 65 10.26 -9.17 -15.03
C PRO A 65 9.07 -8.31 -14.56
N ARG A 66 8.24 -8.86 -13.68
CA ARG A 66 7.02 -8.21 -13.17
C ARG A 66 7.12 -7.84 -11.69
N SER A 67 7.85 -8.61 -10.89
CA SER A 67 7.96 -8.40 -9.45
C SER A 67 9.28 -8.90 -8.89
N ILE A 68 9.73 -8.29 -7.80
CA ILE A 68 10.93 -8.64 -7.05
C ILE A 68 10.55 -8.88 -5.58
N ALA A 69 11.06 -9.95 -5.00
CA ALA A 69 11.08 -10.17 -3.56
C ALA A 69 12.49 -10.55 -3.10
N VAL A 70 12.85 -10.22 -1.86
CA VAL A 70 14.17 -10.52 -1.29
C VAL A 70 13.99 -11.15 0.08
N ASN A 71 14.61 -12.31 0.30
CA ASN A 71 14.52 -13.00 1.59
C ASN A 71 15.53 -12.44 2.61
N ASP A 72 15.48 -12.91 3.86
CA ASP A 72 16.38 -12.44 4.91
C ASP A 72 17.85 -12.84 4.71
N SER A 73 18.12 -13.86 3.88
CA SER A 73 19.48 -14.23 3.46
C SER A 73 20.02 -13.35 2.32
N GLY A 74 19.18 -12.47 1.76
CA GLY A 74 19.52 -11.60 0.65
C GLY A 74 19.42 -12.26 -0.73
N ASP A 75 18.86 -13.47 -0.84
CA ASP A 75 18.53 -14.04 -2.15
C ASP A 75 17.44 -13.20 -2.82
N ILE A 76 17.57 -13.01 -4.12
CA ILE A 76 16.71 -12.16 -4.94
C ILE A 76 15.82 -13.06 -5.78
N PHE A 77 14.51 -12.89 -5.65
CA PHE A 77 13.50 -13.62 -6.39
C PHE A 77 12.88 -12.65 -7.39
N VAL A 78 12.84 -13.05 -8.64
CA VAL A 78 12.27 -12.26 -9.73
C VAL A 78 11.18 -13.08 -10.38
N LEU A 79 9.96 -12.55 -10.38
CA LEU A 79 8.88 -13.10 -11.18
C LEU A 79 9.06 -12.61 -12.60
N ASP A 80 9.45 -13.53 -13.49
CA ASP A 80 9.74 -13.23 -14.89
C ASP A 80 8.99 -14.23 -15.77
N GLU A 81 8.13 -13.72 -16.66
CA GLU A 81 7.17 -14.52 -17.42
C GLU A 81 6.32 -15.42 -16.49
N ASP A 82 6.25 -16.73 -16.70
CA ASP A 82 5.49 -17.65 -15.84
C ASP A 82 6.43 -18.49 -14.96
N ARG A 83 7.51 -17.88 -14.45
CA ARG A 83 8.54 -18.51 -13.62
C ARG A 83 9.04 -17.55 -12.54
N VAL A 84 9.46 -18.09 -11.40
CA VAL A 84 10.23 -17.33 -10.41
C VAL A 84 11.70 -17.73 -10.53
N LYS A 85 12.53 -16.77 -10.95
CA LYS A 85 13.98 -16.91 -11.06
C LYS A 85 14.61 -16.44 -9.76
N VAL A 86 15.38 -17.32 -9.13
CA VAL A 86 16.06 -17.04 -7.86
C VAL A 86 17.53 -16.86 -8.11
N PHE A 87 18.07 -15.80 -7.54
CA PHE A 87 19.47 -15.43 -7.59
C PHE A 87 20.02 -15.30 -6.17
N TYR A 88 21.30 -15.58 -6.00
CA TYR A 88 22.02 -15.24 -4.78
C TYR A 88 22.13 -13.72 -4.63
N SER A 89 22.51 -13.25 -3.44
CA SER A 89 22.68 -11.82 -3.13
C SER A 89 23.72 -11.08 -3.99
N ASN A 90 24.55 -11.83 -4.72
CA ASN A 90 25.56 -11.35 -5.67
C ASN A 90 25.11 -11.45 -7.14
N GLY A 91 23.84 -11.77 -7.42
CA GLY A 91 23.27 -11.84 -8.77
C GLY A 91 23.49 -13.16 -9.50
N LYS A 92 24.23 -14.12 -8.92
CA LYS A 92 24.43 -15.43 -9.53
C LYS A 92 23.17 -16.28 -9.49
N GLU A 93 22.96 -17.07 -10.53
CA GLU A 93 21.82 -17.96 -10.69
C GLU A 93 21.76 -19.01 -9.58
N LYS A 94 20.57 -19.21 -8.99
CA LYS A 94 20.37 -20.15 -7.87
C LYS A 94 19.36 -21.24 -8.21
N ALA A 95 18.13 -20.86 -8.53
CA ALA A 95 17.04 -21.81 -8.78
C ALA A 95 15.96 -21.20 -9.68
N ILE A 96 15.16 -22.06 -10.31
CA ILE A 96 13.92 -21.68 -10.98
C ILE A 96 12.76 -22.42 -10.32
N ILE A 97 11.69 -21.70 -10.03
CA ILE A 97 10.49 -22.22 -9.37
C ILE A 97 9.31 -22.05 -10.30
N GLY A 98 8.55 -23.13 -10.45
CA GLY A 98 7.36 -23.20 -11.28
C GLY A 98 7.64 -23.21 -12.78
N ARG A 99 6.55 -23.27 -13.53
CA ARG A 99 6.51 -23.28 -15.01
C ARG A 99 5.10 -22.87 -15.47
N PRO A 100 4.90 -22.49 -16.75
CA PRO A 100 3.56 -22.23 -17.27
C PRO A 100 2.67 -23.48 -17.13
N GLY A 101 1.45 -23.30 -16.59
CA GLY A 101 0.45 -24.36 -16.53
C GLY A 101 -0.53 -24.24 -15.36
N PRO A 102 -1.64 -25.00 -15.36
CA PRO A 102 -2.67 -24.98 -14.32
C PRO A 102 -2.40 -25.96 -13.16
N GLY A 103 -1.32 -26.76 -13.20
CA GLY A 103 -1.06 -27.80 -12.22
C GLY A 103 -0.50 -27.30 -10.87
N PRO A 104 -0.32 -28.20 -9.90
CA PRO A 104 0.35 -27.90 -8.63
C PRO A 104 1.76 -27.32 -8.85
N GLY A 105 1.99 -26.09 -8.37
CA GLY A 105 3.26 -25.38 -8.52
C GLY A 105 3.50 -24.79 -9.92
N GLU A 106 2.53 -24.90 -10.83
CA GLU A 106 2.54 -24.23 -12.13
C GLU A 106 1.76 -22.91 -12.05
N PHE A 107 2.10 -21.97 -12.94
CA PHE A 107 1.54 -20.62 -12.94
C PHE A 107 0.73 -20.32 -14.20
N GLN A 108 -0.40 -19.63 -14.02
CA GLN A 108 -1.19 -19.04 -15.10
C GLN A 108 -1.34 -17.54 -14.85
N ASN A 109 -0.60 -16.73 -15.61
CA ASN A 109 -0.58 -15.27 -15.45
C ASN A 109 -0.25 -14.85 -14.00
N PRO A 110 0.92 -15.26 -13.47
CA PRO A 110 1.35 -14.80 -12.16
C PRO A 110 1.56 -13.29 -12.19
N THR A 111 1.16 -12.63 -11.11
CA THR A 111 1.13 -11.16 -11.01
C THR A 111 2.13 -10.62 -10.01
N ASN A 112 2.40 -11.34 -8.92
CA ASN A 112 3.26 -10.87 -7.84
C ASN A 112 3.89 -12.02 -7.06
N ILE A 113 5.01 -11.73 -6.40
CA ILE A 113 5.71 -12.63 -5.49
C ILE A 113 5.93 -11.96 -4.14
N ILE A 114 5.74 -12.71 -3.07
CA ILE A 114 5.96 -12.26 -1.69
C ILE A 114 6.70 -13.34 -0.92
N ILE A 115 7.69 -12.94 -0.13
CA ILE A 115 8.42 -13.84 0.77
C ILE A 115 8.10 -13.45 2.20
N GLY A 116 7.56 -14.42 2.94
CA GLY A 116 7.26 -14.24 4.36
C GLY A 116 8.50 -14.30 5.25
N LYS A 117 8.37 -13.89 6.53
CA LYS A 117 9.47 -13.97 7.51
C LYS A 117 9.99 -15.39 7.69
N SER A 118 9.12 -16.40 7.58
CA SER A 118 9.52 -17.81 7.67
C SER A 118 10.11 -18.36 6.37
N GLY A 119 10.31 -17.52 5.34
CA GLY A 119 10.92 -17.90 4.06
C GLY A 119 9.96 -18.53 3.04
N TYR A 120 8.67 -18.66 3.37
CA TYR A 120 7.66 -19.16 2.43
C TYR A 120 7.47 -18.16 1.29
N LEU A 121 7.47 -18.68 0.06
CA LEU A 121 7.22 -17.91 -1.15
C LEU A 121 5.75 -18.05 -1.55
N LEU A 122 5.08 -16.92 -1.73
CA LEU A 122 3.75 -16.85 -2.30
C LEU A 122 3.84 -16.27 -3.71
N VAL A 123 3.15 -16.91 -4.65
CA VAL A 123 3.02 -16.44 -6.03
C VAL A 123 1.54 -16.22 -6.33
N THR A 124 1.12 -14.97 -6.53
CA THR A 124 -0.27 -14.63 -6.82
C THR A 124 -0.56 -14.72 -8.32
N GLU A 125 -1.78 -15.11 -8.68
CA GLU A 125 -2.29 -15.18 -10.04
C GLU A 125 -3.56 -14.32 -10.18
N MET A 126 -3.92 -13.93 -11.41
CA MET A 126 -5.09 -13.08 -11.67
C MET A 126 -6.43 -13.67 -11.21
N SER A 127 -6.51 -14.97 -10.93
CA SER A 127 -7.73 -15.71 -10.61
C SER A 127 -8.10 -15.73 -9.11
N ASP A 128 -7.64 -14.73 -8.34
CA ASP A 128 -7.73 -14.71 -6.86
C ASP A 128 -7.13 -15.98 -6.23
N LYS A 129 -6.13 -16.53 -6.91
CA LYS A 129 -5.40 -17.73 -6.53
C LYS A 129 -3.97 -17.33 -6.16
N PHE A 130 -3.41 -18.00 -5.17
CA PHE A 130 -1.98 -17.94 -4.93
C PHE A 130 -1.41 -19.33 -4.61
N ASN A 131 -0.20 -19.58 -5.07
CA ASN A 131 0.58 -20.78 -4.76
C ASN A 131 1.51 -20.48 -3.59
N ILE A 132 1.68 -21.45 -2.71
CA ILE A 132 2.58 -21.39 -1.56
C ILE A 132 3.68 -22.41 -1.77
N PHE A 133 4.92 -21.95 -1.67
CA PHE A 133 6.12 -22.78 -1.68
C PHE A 133 6.84 -22.65 -0.35
N SER A 134 7.39 -23.76 0.12
CA SER A 134 8.23 -23.81 1.31
C SER A 134 9.58 -23.12 1.06
N PRO A 135 10.37 -22.84 2.12
CA PRO A 135 11.69 -22.21 1.98
C PRO A 135 12.69 -23.02 1.13
N ASP A 136 12.48 -24.33 1.00
CA ASP A 136 13.24 -25.23 0.11
C ASP A 136 12.63 -25.38 -1.29
N TYR A 137 11.77 -24.42 -1.68
CA TYR A 137 11.15 -24.28 -3.01
C TYR A 137 10.20 -25.41 -3.42
N LYS A 138 9.74 -26.23 -2.48
CA LYS A 138 8.73 -27.26 -2.77
C LYS A 138 7.35 -26.63 -2.74
N PHE A 139 6.52 -27.02 -3.71
CA PHE A 139 5.12 -26.66 -3.70
C PHE A 139 4.44 -27.26 -2.47
N VAL A 140 3.76 -26.43 -1.68
CA VAL A 140 3.00 -26.85 -0.50
C VAL A 140 1.54 -27.04 -0.88
N ARG A 141 0.91 -25.97 -1.36
CA ARG A 141 -0.48 -25.93 -1.79
C ARG A 141 -0.78 -24.64 -2.55
N TRP A 142 -1.97 -24.58 -3.12
CA TRP A 142 -2.57 -23.33 -3.59
C TRP A 142 -3.79 -22.95 -2.74
N ILE A 143 -4.18 -21.69 -2.76
CA ILE A 143 -5.42 -21.23 -2.16
C ILE A 143 -6.16 -20.40 -3.21
N ASN A 144 -7.42 -20.75 -3.48
CA ASN A 144 -8.34 -19.90 -4.21
C ASN A 144 -9.22 -19.15 -3.21
N ILE A 145 -9.06 -17.84 -3.14
CA ILE A 145 -9.68 -17.02 -2.10
C ILE A 145 -11.20 -17.09 -2.15
N LYS A 146 -11.79 -17.10 -3.35
CA LYS A 146 -13.25 -17.16 -3.51
C LYS A 146 -13.84 -18.50 -3.08
N GLN A 147 -13.04 -19.57 -3.12
CA GLN A 147 -13.46 -20.93 -2.77
C GLN A 147 -13.08 -21.31 -1.34
N HIS A 148 -12.13 -20.60 -0.72
CA HIS A 148 -11.66 -20.88 0.63
C HIS A 148 -12.71 -20.47 1.69
N PRO A 149 -13.21 -21.40 2.54
CA PRO A 149 -14.36 -21.12 3.41
C PRO A 149 -14.21 -19.91 4.34
N PRO A 150 -13.08 -19.69 5.04
CA PRO A 150 -12.89 -18.51 5.88
C PRO A 150 -13.05 -17.18 5.13
N TYR A 151 -12.44 -17.05 3.94
CA TYR A 151 -12.55 -15.84 3.11
C TYR A 151 -13.97 -15.68 2.55
N ARG A 152 -14.61 -16.77 2.15
CA ARG A 152 -16.01 -16.72 1.69
C ARG A 152 -16.96 -16.25 2.80
N GLN A 153 -16.74 -16.68 4.04
CA GLN A 153 -17.54 -16.26 5.19
C GLN A 153 -17.38 -14.77 5.47
N ILE A 154 -16.14 -14.26 5.51
CA ILE A 154 -15.91 -12.82 5.74
C ILE A 154 -16.43 -11.96 4.60
N MET A 155 -16.30 -12.43 3.35
CA MET A 155 -16.88 -11.75 2.19
C MET A 155 -18.41 -11.69 2.28
N LYS A 156 -19.07 -12.80 2.62
CA LYS A 156 -20.53 -12.84 2.76
C LYS A 156 -21.00 -11.94 3.92
N LYS A 157 -20.30 -11.97 5.05
CA LYS A 157 -20.63 -11.17 6.24
C LYS A 157 -20.60 -9.67 5.95
N ASN A 158 -19.67 -9.22 5.12
CA ASN A 158 -19.48 -7.79 4.81
C ASN A 158 -20.06 -7.37 3.45
N ASP A 159 -20.77 -8.28 2.76
CA ASP A 159 -21.29 -8.09 1.40
C ASP A 159 -20.21 -7.71 0.36
N TRP A 160 -19.08 -8.39 0.45
CA TRP A 160 -17.88 -8.18 -0.38
C TRP A 160 -17.71 -9.24 -1.47
N SER A 161 -18.81 -9.81 -1.97
CA SER A 161 -18.78 -11.01 -2.82
C SER A 161 -18.05 -10.85 -4.17
N SER A 162 -17.93 -9.63 -4.68
CA SER A 162 -17.19 -9.30 -5.92
C SER A 162 -15.77 -8.78 -5.69
N SER A 163 -15.29 -8.80 -4.44
CA SER A 163 -13.98 -8.30 -4.04
C SER A 163 -12.83 -9.15 -4.56
N ARG A 164 -11.65 -8.55 -4.66
CA ARG A 164 -10.42 -9.22 -5.09
C ARG A 164 -9.30 -9.00 -4.10
N ALA A 165 -8.46 -10.01 -3.92
CA ALA A 165 -7.24 -9.82 -3.15
C ALA A 165 -6.16 -9.23 -4.05
N TYR A 166 -5.45 -8.23 -3.52
CA TYR A 166 -4.50 -7.45 -4.30
C TYR A 166 -3.05 -7.65 -3.83
N TYR A 167 -2.83 -7.72 -2.52
CA TYR A 167 -1.54 -8.07 -1.94
C TYR A 167 -1.72 -9.11 -0.82
N VAL A 168 -0.83 -10.09 -0.76
CA VAL A 168 -0.81 -11.10 0.31
C VAL A 168 0.57 -11.09 0.95
N TYR A 169 0.62 -10.91 2.26
CA TYR A 169 1.83 -11.05 3.04
C TYR A 169 1.73 -12.26 3.94
N SER A 170 2.61 -13.24 3.78
CA SER A 170 2.66 -14.42 4.64
C SER A 170 3.67 -14.24 5.77
N TYR A 171 3.34 -14.70 6.96
CA TYR A 171 4.31 -14.92 8.03
C TYR A 171 4.88 -16.34 7.91
N ASP A 172 3.99 -17.31 7.71
CA ASP A 172 4.24 -18.73 7.51
C ASP A 172 3.17 -19.33 6.58
N ASP A 173 3.07 -20.66 6.50
CA ASP A 173 2.13 -21.35 5.61
C ASP A 173 0.65 -21.08 5.95
N ASN A 174 0.32 -20.76 7.21
CA ASN A 174 -1.03 -20.62 7.75
C ASN A 174 -1.37 -19.19 8.24
N THR A 175 -0.38 -18.37 8.54
CA THR A 175 -0.58 -17.01 9.06
C THR A 175 -0.25 -15.98 7.97
N ARG A 176 -1.20 -15.09 7.64
CA ARG A 176 -1.00 -14.07 6.60
C ARG A 176 -1.87 -12.84 6.78
N VAL A 177 -1.45 -11.74 6.18
CA VAL A 177 -2.21 -10.50 6.01
C VAL A 177 -2.56 -10.37 4.53
N ILE A 178 -3.82 -10.09 4.22
CA ILE A 178 -4.29 -9.92 2.85
C ILE A 178 -4.95 -8.56 2.72
N TYR A 179 -4.50 -7.80 1.73
CA TYR A 179 -5.17 -6.60 1.29
C TYR A 179 -6.21 -6.92 0.23
N PHE A 180 -7.46 -6.63 0.54
CA PHE A 180 -8.60 -6.72 -0.37
C PHE A 180 -8.97 -5.34 -0.88
N ARG A 181 -9.20 -5.27 -2.19
CA ARG A 181 -10.05 -4.24 -2.76
C ARG A 181 -11.49 -4.75 -2.69
N THR A 182 -12.27 -4.12 -1.83
CA THR A 182 -13.64 -4.55 -1.54
C THR A 182 -14.61 -3.93 -2.52
N HIS A 183 -15.69 -4.64 -2.83
CA HIS A 183 -16.82 -4.15 -3.61
C HIS A 183 -18.11 -4.61 -2.94
N LYS A 184 -18.97 -3.66 -2.58
CA LYS A 184 -20.25 -3.89 -1.91
C LYS A 184 -21.40 -3.42 -2.80
N SER A 185 -22.43 -4.23 -3.00
CA SER A 185 -23.59 -3.77 -3.76
C SER A 185 -24.46 -2.87 -2.89
N ASN A 186 -25.01 -1.79 -3.45
CA ASN A 186 -26.04 -1.00 -2.80
C ASN A 186 -27.43 -1.26 -3.41
N ALA A 187 -28.47 -0.78 -2.72
CA ALA A 187 -29.88 -1.08 -3.06
C ALA A 187 -30.27 -0.63 -4.47
N ASP A 188 -29.57 0.35 -5.03
CA ASP A 188 -29.80 0.91 -6.35
C ASP A 188 -29.05 0.15 -7.46
N GLY A 189 -28.33 -0.92 -7.12
CA GLY A 189 -27.54 -1.72 -8.06
C GLY A 189 -26.17 -1.13 -8.41
N ASN A 190 -25.76 -0.05 -7.76
CA ASN A 190 -24.37 0.44 -7.82
C ASN A 190 -23.50 -0.36 -6.86
N PHE A 191 -22.18 -0.26 -7.01
CA PHE A 191 -21.22 -0.80 -6.06
C PHE A 191 -20.65 0.32 -5.20
N GLU A 192 -20.13 0.01 -4.02
CA GLU A 192 -19.24 0.87 -3.24
C GLU A 192 -17.94 0.09 -3.10
N SER A 193 -16.81 0.68 -3.47
CA SER A 193 -15.53 0.01 -3.20
C SER A 193 -14.90 0.51 -1.91
N GLY A 194 -14.00 -0.32 -1.41
CA GLY A 194 -13.19 0.00 -0.25
C GLY A 194 -11.88 -0.78 -0.27
N SER A 195 -11.17 -0.65 0.83
CA SER A 195 -9.88 -1.23 1.08
C SER A 195 -9.92 -1.92 2.43
N ALA A 196 -9.63 -3.21 2.48
CA ALA A 196 -9.65 -3.96 3.72
C ALA A 196 -8.34 -4.73 3.94
N LEU A 197 -7.80 -4.64 5.16
CA LEU A 197 -6.73 -5.54 5.60
C LEU A 197 -7.34 -6.67 6.41
N ILE A 198 -7.10 -7.89 5.95
CA ILE A 198 -7.58 -9.12 6.56
C ILE A 198 -6.38 -9.84 7.17
N TYR A 199 -6.50 -10.29 8.42
CA TYR A 199 -5.49 -11.09 9.10
C TYR A 199 -6.00 -12.50 9.31
N GLU A 200 -5.37 -13.45 8.64
CA GLU A 200 -5.60 -14.88 8.84
C GLU A 200 -4.56 -15.44 9.81
N THR A 201 -5.07 -16.21 10.75
CA THR A 201 -4.33 -17.08 11.67
C THR A 201 -4.79 -18.53 11.43
N PRO A 202 -4.10 -19.54 11.99
CA PRO A 202 -4.55 -20.93 11.90
C PRO A 202 -5.99 -21.16 12.37
N ASP A 203 -6.45 -20.37 13.35
CA ASP A 203 -7.74 -20.58 14.01
C ASP A 203 -8.86 -19.70 13.42
N THR A 204 -8.53 -18.55 12.83
CA THR A 204 -9.54 -17.54 12.49
C THR A 204 -9.05 -16.48 11.48
N VAL A 205 -10.01 -15.78 10.88
CA VAL A 205 -9.78 -14.67 9.95
C VAL A 205 -10.46 -13.41 10.49
N HIS A 206 -9.69 -12.34 10.66
CA HIS A 206 -10.13 -11.05 11.19
C HIS A 206 -10.06 -9.95 10.12
N THR A 207 -11.03 -9.04 10.11
CA THR A 207 -10.84 -7.73 9.45
C THR A 207 -10.09 -6.82 10.41
N LEU A 208 -8.85 -6.46 10.07
CA LEU A 208 -8.03 -5.52 10.86
C LEU A 208 -8.43 -4.08 10.60
N VAL A 209 -8.58 -3.73 9.33
CA VAL A 209 -8.82 -2.36 8.86
C VAL A 209 -9.84 -2.42 7.74
N TYR A 210 -10.76 -1.45 7.72
CA TYR A 210 -11.59 -1.15 6.57
C TYR A 210 -11.56 0.36 6.33
N SER A 211 -11.23 0.75 5.10
CA SER A 211 -11.30 2.12 4.63
C SER A 211 -12.25 2.20 3.42
N PRO A 212 -13.27 3.07 3.42
CA PRO A 212 -14.08 3.30 2.24
C PRO A 212 -13.23 3.93 1.14
N ALA A 213 -13.38 3.51 -0.11
CA ALA A 213 -12.57 4.05 -1.19
C ALA A 213 -12.99 5.51 -1.46
N ALA A 214 -12.08 6.45 -1.24
CA ALA A 214 -12.25 7.80 -1.72
C ALA A 214 -12.10 7.86 -3.24
N GLY A 215 -12.75 8.84 -3.88
CA GLY A 215 -12.51 9.13 -5.30
C GLY A 215 -13.10 8.12 -6.28
N GLN A 216 -14.23 7.50 -5.95
CA GLN A 216 -14.94 6.63 -6.88
C GLN A 216 -16.10 7.35 -7.56
N ILE A 217 -16.29 7.05 -8.85
CA ILE A 217 -17.45 7.49 -9.60
C ILE A 217 -18.31 6.30 -10.00
N PHE A 218 -19.61 6.51 -9.92
CA PHE A 218 -20.62 5.52 -10.27
C PHE A 218 -21.54 6.08 -11.34
N ALA A 219 -21.64 5.40 -12.48
CA ALA A 219 -22.63 5.65 -13.52
C ALA A 219 -22.75 4.42 -14.42
N ASP A 220 -23.90 4.26 -15.07
CA ASP A 220 -24.19 3.15 -16.00
C ASP A 220 -23.93 1.75 -15.40
N ASN A 221 -24.25 1.56 -14.11
CA ASN A 221 -23.98 0.34 -13.33
C ASN A 221 -22.50 -0.06 -13.31
N ARG A 222 -21.60 0.92 -13.39
CA ARG A 222 -20.14 0.74 -13.30
C ARG A 222 -19.55 1.62 -12.21
N SER A 223 -18.45 1.15 -11.65
CA SER A 223 -17.60 1.91 -10.73
C SER A 223 -16.25 2.14 -11.41
N GLU A 224 -15.79 3.37 -11.41
CA GLU A 224 -14.44 3.70 -11.87
C GLU A 224 -13.68 4.46 -10.79
N THR A 225 -12.37 4.23 -10.74
CA THR A 225 -11.48 4.95 -9.82
C THR A 225 -11.00 6.20 -10.49
N VAL A 226 -11.15 7.33 -9.81
CA VAL A 226 -10.59 8.59 -10.27
C VAL A 226 -9.14 8.68 -9.81
N PRO A 227 -8.17 8.84 -10.72
CA PRO A 227 -6.77 9.04 -10.35
C PRO A 227 -6.60 10.25 -9.43
N TYR A 228 -5.52 10.25 -8.66
CA TYR A 228 -5.10 11.40 -7.85
C TYR A 228 -6.02 11.76 -6.67
N GLN A 229 -7.04 10.95 -6.40
CA GLN A 229 -7.91 11.13 -5.23
C GLN A 229 -7.31 10.52 -3.95
N GLY A 230 -6.31 9.65 -4.10
CA GLY A 230 -5.66 8.93 -3.02
C GLY A 230 -5.85 7.43 -3.15
N ASP A 231 -4.92 6.69 -2.54
CA ASP A 231 -4.90 5.24 -2.46
C ASP A 231 -4.79 4.78 -1.00
N PHE A 232 -5.20 3.53 -0.75
CA PHE A 232 -4.88 2.82 0.48
C PHE A 232 -3.51 2.14 0.36
N LEU A 233 -2.59 2.53 1.22
CA LEU A 233 -1.21 2.07 1.21
C LEU A 233 -0.90 1.36 2.52
N PHE A 234 -0.12 0.28 2.46
CA PHE A 234 0.34 -0.42 3.66
C PHE A 234 1.73 -1.04 3.46
N GLY A 235 2.37 -1.39 4.57
CA GLY A 235 3.65 -2.07 4.61
C GLY A 235 3.80 -2.90 5.87
N ILE A 236 4.73 -3.85 5.85
CA ILE A 236 4.93 -4.78 6.96
C ILE A 236 6.24 -4.47 7.67
N LEU A 237 6.15 -4.41 8.99
CA LEU A 237 7.25 -4.05 9.88
C LEU A 237 7.73 -5.26 10.69
N ASN A 238 8.91 -5.14 11.27
CA ASN A 238 9.42 -6.08 12.26
C ASN A 238 8.55 -6.06 13.53
N LYS A 239 8.68 -7.12 14.36
CA LYS A 239 7.86 -7.35 15.56
C LYS A 239 6.35 -7.39 15.26
N ASN A 240 5.96 -8.14 14.22
CA ASN A 240 4.56 -8.35 13.82
C ASN A 240 3.70 -7.09 13.72
N ARG A 241 4.25 -6.01 13.15
CA ARG A 241 3.53 -4.74 12.97
C ARG A 241 3.19 -4.48 11.52
N ILE A 242 2.12 -3.72 11.29
CA ILE A 242 1.70 -3.22 9.99
C ILE A 242 1.63 -1.70 10.06
N VAL A 243 2.15 -1.00 9.06
CA VAL A 243 1.78 0.40 8.81
C VAL A 243 0.72 0.45 7.72
N PHE A 244 -0.27 1.33 7.85
CA PHE A 244 -1.16 1.69 6.75
C PHE A 244 -1.58 3.17 6.79
N THR A 245 -2.12 3.64 5.67
CA THR A 245 -2.70 4.98 5.50
C THR A 245 -3.61 4.98 4.28
N ASP A 246 -4.80 5.57 4.40
CA ASP A 246 -5.64 5.95 3.27
C ASP A 246 -5.35 7.42 2.93
N THR A 247 -4.59 7.65 1.87
CA THR A 247 -4.06 8.98 1.56
C THR A 247 -5.13 10.01 1.16
N ALA A 248 -6.37 9.57 0.97
CA ALA A 248 -7.50 10.46 0.76
C ALA A 248 -8.18 10.90 2.06
N ILE A 249 -8.12 10.06 3.09
CA ILE A 249 -8.85 10.22 4.37
C ILE A 249 -7.91 10.60 5.51
N ASP A 250 -6.75 9.94 5.61
CA ASP A 250 -5.73 10.11 6.64
C ASP A 250 -4.85 11.34 6.37
N LYS A 251 -5.51 12.47 6.16
CA LYS A 251 -4.88 13.77 5.96
C LYS A 251 -5.74 14.88 6.57
N TYR A 252 -5.08 15.94 6.96
CA TYR A 252 -5.72 17.20 7.33
C TYR A 252 -5.10 18.33 6.52
N SER A 253 -5.94 19.26 6.09
CA SER A 253 -5.50 20.48 5.40
C SER A 253 -6.49 21.61 5.63
N GLU A 254 -6.13 22.55 6.51
CA GLU A 254 -6.79 23.85 6.66
C GLU A 254 -5.73 24.96 6.70
N ASP A 255 -6.03 26.10 6.07
CA ASP A 255 -5.12 27.24 5.94
C ASP A 255 -3.69 26.82 5.48
N ASP A 256 -2.69 27.15 6.29
CA ASP A 256 -1.26 26.88 6.07
C ASP A 256 -0.76 25.59 6.74
N LYS A 257 -1.65 24.82 7.37
CA LYS A 257 -1.29 23.57 8.05
C LYS A 257 -1.81 22.37 7.27
N SER A 258 -0.90 21.48 6.86
CA SER A 258 -1.26 20.22 6.23
C SER A 258 -0.40 19.10 6.80
N TYR A 259 -1.03 18.01 7.23
CA TYR A 259 -0.35 16.81 7.72
C TYR A 259 -1.05 15.55 7.22
N TYR A 260 -0.31 14.45 7.16
CA TYR A 260 -0.85 13.11 6.92
C TYR A 260 -0.66 12.23 8.15
N ILE A 261 -1.47 11.18 8.26
CA ILE A 261 -1.47 10.25 9.38
C ILE A 261 -1.02 8.87 8.90
N LEU A 262 -0.09 8.27 9.63
CA LEU A 262 0.28 6.87 9.50
C LEU A 262 -0.24 6.10 10.69
N HIS A 263 -0.93 5.00 10.43
CA HIS A 263 -1.44 4.08 11.44
C HIS A 263 -0.52 2.89 11.57
N ILE A 264 -0.16 2.50 12.79
CA ILE A 264 0.66 1.32 13.08
C ILE A 264 -0.13 0.37 13.96
N ILE A 265 -0.39 -0.85 13.50
CA ILE A 265 -1.07 -1.90 14.26
C ILE A 265 -0.08 -2.99 14.65
N SER A 266 -0.07 -3.36 15.93
CA SER A 266 0.56 -4.58 16.44
C SER A 266 -0.35 -5.78 16.20
N LEU A 267 0.12 -6.85 15.56
CA LEU A 267 -0.66 -8.08 15.38
C LEU A 267 -0.66 -8.98 16.62
N ASP A 268 0.23 -8.73 17.58
CA ASP A 268 0.32 -9.52 18.80
C ASP A 268 -0.83 -9.19 19.77
N ASP A 269 -1.24 -7.91 19.83
CA ASP A 269 -2.31 -7.44 20.73
C ASP A 269 -3.37 -6.53 20.06
N LEU A 270 -3.29 -6.35 18.74
CA LEU A 270 -4.22 -5.57 17.91
C LEU A 270 -4.36 -4.09 18.30
N LYS A 271 -3.44 -3.54 19.09
CA LYS A 271 -3.42 -2.12 19.42
C LYS A 271 -2.83 -1.30 18.29
N SER A 272 -3.39 -0.11 18.09
CA SER A 272 -2.92 0.88 17.13
C SER A 272 -2.23 2.06 17.78
N THR A 273 -1.28 2.64 17.07
CA THR A 273 -0.69 3.96 17.35
C THR A 273 -0.65 4.77 16.07
N GLU A 274 -0.62 6.09 16.19
CA GLU A 274 -0.59 7.01 15.06
C GLU A 274 0.68 7.86 15.06
N ILE A 275 1.17 8.20 13.87
CA ILE A 275 2.23 9.18 13.67
C ILE A 275 1.75 10.18 12.62
N SER A 276 1.79 11.46 12.96
CA SER A 276 1.41 12.55 12.06
C SER A 276 2.62 13.39 11.68
N LEU A 277 2.76 13.73 10.39
CA LEU A 277 3.83 14.59 9.90
C LEU A 277 3.29 15.68 8.99
N THR A 278 3.75 16.92 9.18
CA THR A 278 3.44 18.01 8.24
C THR A 278 4.01 17.75 6.85
N TYR A 279 3.32 18.24 5.82
CA TYR A 279 3.79 18.13 4.45
C TYR A 279 3.46 19.39 3.64
N LYS A 280 4.29 19.64 2.61
CA LYS A 280 4.02 20.66 1.62
C LYS A 280 3.11 20.10 0.53
N LYS A 281 1.98 20.76 0.28
CA LYS A 281 1.06 20.41 -0.81
C LYS A 281 1.77 20.57 -2.16
N VAL A 282 1.58 19.59 -3.05
CA VAL A 282 2.13 19.60 -4.42
C VAL A 282 0.97 19.80 -5.38
N GLU A 283 1.03 20.85 -6.18
CA GLU A 283 -0.02 21.14 -7.17
C GLU A 283 -0.06 20.08 -8.26
N LEU A 284 -1.28 19.70 -8.64
CA LEU A 284 -1.54 18.83 -9.77
C LEU A 284 -1.43 19.67 -11.06
N PRO A 285 -0.54 19.31 -12.02
CA PRO A 285 -0.37 20.08 -13.25
C PRO A 285 -1.69 20.28 -13.99
N GLU A 286 -1.88 21.46 -14.58
CA GLU A 286 -3.11 21.80 -15.33
C GLU A 286 -3.38 20.82 -16.48
N SER A 287 -2.33 20.36 -17.18
CA SER A 287 -2.43 19.34 -18.22
C SER A 287 -3.01 17.99 -17.74
N ARG A 288 -2.96 17.71 -16.42
CA ARG A 288 -3.61 16.54 -15.81
C ARG A 288 -5.06 16.84 -15.40
N ARG A 289 -5.41 18.11 -15.19
CA ARG A 289 -6.75 18.60 -14.79
C ARG A 289 -7.68 18.83 -15.97
N GLU A 290 -7.14 19.09 -17.16
CA GLU A 290 -7.90 19.36 -18.39
C GLU A 290 -8.11 18.13 -19.28
N VAL A 291 -7.82 16.92 -18.80
CA VAL A 291 -7.99 15.72 -19.63
C VAL A 291 -9.47 15.36 -19.75
N PRO A 292 -10.06 15.35 -20.96
CA PRO A 292 -11.45 15.00 -21.11
C PRO A 292 -11.72 13.55 -20.71
N GLY A 293 -12.74 13.30 -19.90
CA GLY A 293 -13.03 11.96 -19.39
C GLY A 293 -13.32 10.90 -20.46
N PHE A 294 -13.79 11.30 -21.65
CA PHE A 294 -14.00 10.38 -22.78
C PHE A 294 -12.71 9.74 -23.32
N VAL A 295 -11.55 10.33 -23.01
CA VAL A 295 -10.23 9.75 -23.35
C VAL A 295 -10.02 8.44 -22.59
N TYR A 296 -10.49 8.36 -21.35
CA TYR A 296 -10.29 7.20 -20.48
C TYR A 296 -11.49 6.26 -20.47
N PHE A 297 -12.70 6.80 -20.61
CA PHE A 297 -13.92 6.04 -20.38
C PHE A 297 -14.84 6.06 -21.59
N ARG A 298 -15.31 4.86 -21.95
CA ARG A 298 -16.32 4.69 -23.02
C ARG A 298 -17.71 5.17 -22.59
N SER A 299 -17.98 5.27 -21.29
CA SER A 299 -19.24 5.84 -20.77
C SER A 299 -19.13 7.35 -20.69
N LYS A 300 -20.08 8.05 -21.33
CA LYS A 300 -20.18 9.51 -21.27
C LYS A 300 -20.46 9.99 -19.84
N ALA A 301 -21.37 9.35 -19.12
CA ALA A 301 -21.73 9.73 -17.76
C ALA A 301 -20.55 9.58 -16.78
N ILE A 302 -19.75 8.51 -16.91
CA ILE A 302 -18.48 8.36 -16.19
C ILE A 302 -17.50 9.47 -16.59
N GLY A 303 -17.35 9.72 -17.89
CA GLY A 303 -16.43 10.75 -18.41
C GLY A 303 -16.76 12.16 -17.91
N ASP A 304 -18.04 12.53 -17.86
CA ASP A 304 -18.49 13.83 -17.38
C ASP A 304 -18.17 13.99 -15.87
N LYS A 305 -18.51 13.00 -15.04
CA LYS A 305 -18.18 12.99 -13.60
C LYS A 305 -16.68 13.02 -13.34
N TYR A 306 -15.91 12.24 -14.10
CA TYR A 306 -14.45 12.26 -14.04
C TYR A 306 -13.90 13.66 -14.31
N THR A 307 -14.39 14.31 -15.37
CA THR A 307 -13.93 15.65 -15.78
C THR A 307 -14.25 16.68 -14.70
N GLU A 308 -15.43 16.60 -14.08
CA GLU A 308 -15.83 17.45 -12.95
C GLU A 308 -14.89 17.28 -11.73
N ILE A 309 -14.59 16.04 -11.33
CA ILE A 309 -13.72 15.80 -10.17
C ILE A 309 -12.29 16.25 -10.46
N ILE A 310 -11.74 15.88 -11.61
CA ILE A 310 -10.35 16.13 -11.96
C ILE A 310 -10.08 17.62 -12.19
N SER A 311 -11.02 18.37 -12.79
CA SER A 311 -10.89 19.83 -12.96
C SER A 311 -10.83 20.57 -11.62
N ASN A 312 -11.51 20.05 -10.59
CA ASN A 312 -11.51 20.58 -9.23
C ASN A 312 -10.37 20.04 -8.34
N THR A 313 -9.61 19.03 -8.80
CA THR A 313 -8.52 18.42 -8.01
C THR A 313 -7.26 19.28 -8.09
N LYS A 314 -7.03 20.14 -7.09
CA LYS A 314 -5.89 21.08 -7.12
C LYS A 314 -4.53 20.44 -6.76
N TYR A 315 -4.49 19.45 -5.88
CA TYR A 315 -3.25 18.91 -5.33
C TYR A 315 -3.18 17.40 -5.46
N TRP A 316 -1.96 16.87 -5.53
CA TRP A 316 -1.71 15.44 -5.34
C TRP A 316 -2.06 15.00 -3.90
N PRO A 317 -2.37 13.71 -3.68
CA PRO A 317 -2.39 13.12 -2.35
C PRO A 317 -1.03 13.31 -1.63
N PRO A 318 -1.00 13.34 -0.28
CA PRO A 318 0.24 13.60 0.47
C PRO A 318 1.30 12.53 0.26
N ILE A 319 0.88 11.27 0.15
CA ILE A 319 1.75 10.11 0.05
C ILE A 319 1.51 9.42 -1.29
N ARG A 320 2.61 9.10 -1.96
CA ARG A 320 2.62 8.37 -3.23
C ARG A 320 2.83 6.88 -3.02
N LYS A 321 3.71 6.49 -2.10
CA LYS A 321 4.04 5.09 -1.84
C LYS A 321 4.58 4.91 -0.43
N VAL A 322 4.21 3.79 0.19
CA VAL A 322 4.79 3.28 1.44
C VAL A 322 5.71 2.12 1.10
N ILE A 323 6.96 2.18 1.55
CA ILE A 323 7.89 1.05 1.51
C ILE A 323 8.45 0.87 2.92
N THR A 324 8.74 -0.37 3.31
CA THR A 324 9.22 -0.68 4.66
C THR A 324 10.52 -1.45 4.60
N ASP A 325 11.39 -1.21 5.57
CA ASP A 325 12.59 -2.01 5.82
C ASP A 325 12.77 -2.21 7.31
N ARG A 326 12.55 -3.43 7.81
CA ARG A 326 12.61 -3.76 9.24
C ARG A 326 11.63 -2.89 10.04
N ASN A 327 12.11 -1.95 10.84
CA ASN A 327 11.28 -1.02 11.64
C ASN A 327 11.18 0.37 11.02
N PHE A 328 11.70 0.56 9.81
CA PHE A 328 11.72 1.84 9.13
C PHE A 328 10.64 1.93 8.06
N ILE A 329 10.05 3.12 7.94
CA ILE A 329 9.04 3.43 6.93
C ILE A 329 9.61 4.50 6.01
N PHE A 330 9.54 4.23 4.70
CA PHE A 330 9.90 5.13 3.62
C PHE A 330 8.62 5.65 2.98
N ILE A 331 8.30 6.92 3.23
CA ILE A 331 7.14 7.60 2.68
C ILE A 331 7.57 8.41 1.47
N TYR A 332 7.35 7.87 0.27
CA TYR A 332 7.57 8.59 -0.97
C TYR A 332 6.44 9.60 -1.16
N THR A 333 6.79 10.86 -1.43
CA THR A 333 5.83 11.93 -1.70
C THR A 333 5.77 12.26 -3.20
N TYR A 334 4.96 13.25 -3.58
CA TYR A 334 4.96 13.82 -4.93
C TYR A 334 5.92 15.00 -5.09
N GLN A 335 6.58 15.45 -4.01
CA GLN A 335 7.58 16.51 -4.10
C GLN A 335 8.85 15.98 -4.77
N LYS A 336 9.47 16.83 -5.59
CA LYS A 336 10.76 16.58 -6.23
C LYS A 336 11.69 17.76 -6.05
N ASN A 337 13.00 17.52 -6.07
CA ASN A 337 14.01 18.57 -6.21
C ASN A 337 14.16 18.99 -7.69
N ASP A 338 15.07 19.94 -7.94
CA ASP A 338 15.34 20.46 -9.28
C ASP A 338 15.94 19.40 -10.23
N GLU A 339 16.55 18.35 -9.68
CA GLU A 339 17.08 17.19 -10.42
C GLU A 339 15.99 16.14 -10.71
N GLY A 340 14.77 16.35 -10.22
CA GLY A 340 13.64 15.45 -10.42
C GLY A 340 13.62 14.23 -9.49
N GLU A 341 14.49 14.19 -8.49
CA GLU A 341 14.53 13.15 -7.46
C GLU A 341 13.34 13.27 -6.51
N TYR A 342 12.85 12.14 -6.02
CA TYR A 342 11.69 12.08 -5.13
C TYR A 342 12.08 12.50 -3.72
N PHE A 343 11.24 13.30 -3.06
CA PHE A 343 11.36 13.58 -1.63
C PHE A 343 10.71 12.47 -0.81
N ILE A 344 11.46 11.87 0.11
CA ILE A 344 11.05 10.75 0.95
C ILE A 344 11.22 11.11 2.42
N ASN A 345 10.19 10.83 3.23
CA ASN A 345 10.27 10.92 4.69
C ASN A 345 10.57 9.55 5.29
N ILE A 346 11.52 9.50 6.22
CA ILE A 346 11.92 8.27 6.90
C ILE A 346 11.47 8.32 8.35
N PHE A 347 10.81 7.25 8.79
CA PHE A 347 10.37 7.06 10.17
C PHE A 347 11.08 5.88 10.80
N ASP A 348 11.42 6.00 12.08
CA ASP A 348 11.85 4.90 12.94
C ASP A 348 10.73 4.60 13.95
N ILE A 349 10.07 3.48 13.75
CA ILE A 349 8.87 3.11 14.52
C ILE A 349 9.22 2.64 15.93
N ASP A 350 10.45 2.19 16.19
CA ASP A 350 10.87 1.92 17.56
C ASP A 350 11.08 3.21 18.36
N LYS A 351 11.29 4.35 17.68
CA LYS A 351 11.36 5.70 18.28
C LYS A 351 10.07 6.51 18.12
N ASN A 352 9.05 5.95 17.46
CA ASN A 352 7.78 6.58 17.11
C ASN A 352 7.93 7.97 16.46
N LYS A 353 8.91 8.13 15.56
CA LYS A 353 9.21 9.46 14.99
C LYS A 353 9.77 9.45 13.58
N HIS A 354 9.56 10.56 12.89
CA HIS A 354 10.35 10.97 11.74
C HIS A 354 11.81 11.18 12.17
N ILE A 355 12.76 10.68 11.38
CA ILE A 355 14.19 10.76 11.69
C ILE A 355 14.99 11.57 10.68
N CYS A 356 14.57 11.59 9.42
CA CYS A 356 15.17 12.40 8.37
C CYS A 356 14.28 12.41 7.12
N SER A 357 14.55 13.35 6.24
CA SER A 357 14.06 13.32 4.86
C SER A 357 15.22 13.13 3.91
N VAL A 358 14.97 12.54 2.74
CA VAL A 358 16.01 12.25 1.74
C VAL A 358 15.47 12.49 0.34
N TYR A 359 16.36 12.81 -0.60
CA TYR A 359 16.09 12.73 -2.03
C TYR A 359 16.63 11.41 -2.58
N MET A 360 15.83 10.73 -3.41
CA MET A 360 16.27 9.55 -4.16
C MET A 360 15.77 9.62 -5.61
N PRO A 361 16.58 9.23 -6.60
CA PRO A 361 16.23 9.35 -8.01
C PRO A 361 15.15 8.35 -8.47
N VAL A 362 14.88 7.31 -7.68
CA VAL A 362 14.05 6.18 -8.08
C VAL A 362 13.04 5.78 -7.00
N ILE A 363 11.89 5.28 -7.44
CA ILE A 363 10.95 4.54 -6.59
C ILE A 363 11.22 3.05 -6.80
N PRO A 364 11.68 2.31 -5.78
CA PRO A 364 12.04 0.93 -5.97
C PRO A 364 10.85 -0.02 -5.96
N ASN A 365 11.12 -1.25 -6.41
CA ASN A 365 10.19 -2.36 -6.25
C ASN A 365 10.14 -2.78 -4.77
N ILE A 366 11.30 -2.90 -4.12
CA ILE A 366 11.42 -3.29 -2.71
C ILE A 366 12.65 -2.65 -2.06
N ILE A 367 12.57 -2.38 -0.76
CA ILE A 367 13.72 -2.11 0.10
C ILE A 367 13.82 -3.24 1.11
N LYS A 368 15.01 -3.83 1.27
CA LYS A 368 15.24 -4.93 2.20
C LYS A 368 16.66 -4.89 2.75
N ASN A 369 16.80 -4.89 4.07
CA ASN A 369 18.07 -4.99 4.78
C ASN A 369 19.09 -3.91 4.38
N GLY A 370 18.66 -2.64 4.24
CA GLY A 370 19.57 -1.56 3.83
C GLY A 370 19.81 -1.45 2.33
N TYR A 371 19.13 -2.26 1.52
CA TYR A 371 19.28 -2.29 0.08
C TYR A 371 17.98 -1.96 -0.64
N LEU A 372 18.08 -1.14 -1.67
CA LEU A 372 17.02 -0.81 -2.60
C LEU A 372 17.18 -1.68 -3.85
N TYR A 373 16.09 -2.32 -4.29
CA TYR A 373 16.07 -3.14 -5.50
C TYR A 373 15.03 -2.61 -6.49
N ARG A 374 15.42 -2.51 -7.75
CA ARG A 374 14.48 -2.16 -8.82
C ARG A 374 14.72 -2.96 -10.09
N ILE A 375 13.66 -3.07 -10.90
CA ILE A 375 13.75 -3.47 -12.29
C ILE A 375 14.19 -2.24 -13.09
N GLY A 376 15.31 -2.35 -13.79
CA GLY A 376 15.83 -1.35 -14.70
C GLY A 376 16.00 -1.92 -16.11
N GLU A 377 16.54 -1.10 -16.99
CA GLU A 377 16.98 -1.47 -18.34
C GLU A 377 18.41 -0.98 -18.52
N ASN A 378 19.27 -1.81 -19.12
CA ASN A 378 20.64 -1.41 -19.46
C ASN A 378 20.65 -0.55 -20.74
N GLU A 379 21.84 -0.11 -21.17
CA GLU A 379 21.99 0.76 -22.35
C GLU A 379 21.50 0.12 -23.66
N GLU A 380 21.45 -1.21 -23.71
CA GLU A 380 20.99 -2.00 -24.86
C GLU A 380 19.49 -2.30 -24.80
N GLY A 381 18.79 -1.87 -23.74
CA GLY A 381 17.35 -2.08 -23.54
C GLY A 381 16.99 -3.45 -22.95
N PHE A 382 17.97 -4.21 -22.45
CA PHE A 382 17.70 -5.47 -21.74
C PHE A 382 17.34 -5.20 -20.29
N TYR A 383 16.37 -5.96 -19.77
CA TYR A 383 15.97 -5.86 -18.38
C TYR A 383 17.07 -6.33 -17.44
N VAL A 384 17.28 -5.56 -16.37
CA VAL A 384 18.23 -5.88 -15.31
C VAL A 384 17.59 -5.63 -13.94
N ILE A 385 18.07 -6.34 -12.92
CA ILE A 385 17.83 -5.98 -11.52
C ILE A 385 19.00 -5.16 -11.04
N GLU A 386 18.70 -3.95 -10.58
CA GLU A 386 19.68 -3.07 -9.95
C GLU A 386 19.50 -3.10 -8.43
N LYS A 387 20.61 -3.27 -7.72
CA LYS A 387 20.71 -3.29 -6.27
C LYS A 387 21.58 -2.13 -5.80
N TYR A 388 20.98 -1.21 -5.07
CA TYR A 388 21.64 -0.05 -4.49
C TYR A 388 21.76 -0.20 -2.98
N LYS A 389 22.93 0.08 -2.43
CA LYS A 389 23.11 0.25 -1.00
C LYS A 389 22.58 1.62 -0.59
N ILE A 390 21.77 1.64 0.47
CA ILE A 390 21.29 2.87 1.10
C ILE A 390 22.29 3.30 2.17
N ALA A 391 22.66 4.57 2.17
CA ALA A 391 23.59 5.15 3.15
C ALA A 391 23.07 4.95 4.59
N PRO A 392 23.94 4.57 5.56
CA PRO A 392 23.53 4.38 6.95
C PRO A 392 22.85 5.59 7.59
N ALA A 393 23.20 6.80 7.17
CA ALA A 393 22.61 8.05 7.64
C ALA A 393 21.09 8.12 7.44
N VAL A 394 20.56 7.46 6.39
CA VAL A 394 19.11 7.35 6.14
C VAL A 394 18.39 6.60 7.27
N TYR A 395 19.11 5.72 7.96
CA TYR A 395 18.62 4.97 9.12
C TYR A 395 18.97 5.66 10.45
N GLY A 396 19.42 6.92 10.42
CA GLY A 396 19.83 7.70 11.59
C GLY A 396 21.10 7.17 12.26
N LYS A 397 22.04 6.61 11.49
CA LYS A 397 23.31 6.06 11.95
C LYS A 397 24.51 6.87 11.49
#